data_AF-A0A0P9QUU0-F1
#
_entry.id   AF-A0A0P9QUU0-F1
#
_cell.length_a   1.000
_cell.length_b   1.000
_cell.length_c   1.000
_cell.angle_alpha   90.00
_cell.angle_beta   90.00
_cell.angle_gamma   90.00
#
_symmetry.space_group_name_H-M   'P 1'
#
loop_
_entity.id
_entity.type
_entity.pdbx_description
1 polymer ?
#
loop_
_entity_poly.entity_id
_entity_poly.type
_entity_poly.pdbx_seq_one_letter_code
_entity_poly.pdbx_strand_id
1 'polypeptide(L)'
;MQQAERLPLIQRSSFDLACSFSELALVKVRLAELNGVLQSEAFTANGVQMRIAIGPEHLDALQRQLAGLSRGRILLQGVTDA
;
A
#
# COMPACT_ATOMS: atom_id res chain seq x y z
N MET A 1 -19.95 -1.24 33.64
CA MET A 1 -20.24 -1.68 32.26
C MET A 1 -19.01 -1.37 31.43
N GLN A 2 -18.34 -2.38 30.88
CA GLN A 2 -17.13 -2.18 30.08
C GLN A 2 -17.56 -1.59 28.73
N GLN A 3 -17.28 -0.31 28.50
CA GLN A 3 -17.41 0.29 27.17
C GLN A 3 -16.28 -0.26 26.31
N ALA A 4 -16.54 -1.38 25.64
CA ALA A 4 -15.71 -1.81 24.52
C ALA A 4 -15.93 -0.79 23.40
N GLU A 5 -14.96 0.10 23.18
CA GLU A 5 -14.91 0.94 21.99
C GLU A 5 -14.99 0.01 20.78
N ARG A 6 -16.10 0.09 20.05
CA ARG A 6 -16.28 -0.63 18.78
C ARG A 6 -15.36 0.03 17.78
N LEU A 7 -14.11 -0.44 17.70
CA LEU A 7 -13.23 -0.05 16.60
C LEU A 7 -13.94 -0.43 15.29
N PRO A 8 -14.08 0.49 14.34
CA PRO A 8 -14.62 0.16 13.04
C PRO A 8 -13.78 -0.95 12.43
N LEU A 9 -14.44 -2.01 11.95
CA LEU A 9 -13.79 -3.09 11.23
C LEU A 9 -13.37 -2.54 9.87
N ILE A 10 -12.19 -1.92 9.79
CA ILE A 10 -11.66 -1.39 8.52
C ILE A 10 -11.27 -2.59 7.67
N GLN A 11 -12.14 -2.94 6.70
CA GLN A 11 -11.86 -3.92 5.68
C GLN A 11 -10.77 -3.36 4.75
N ARG A 12 -9.53 -3.83 4.91
CA ARG A 12 -8.43 -3.48 4.02
C ARG A 12 -8.50 -4.33 2.75
N SER A 13 -8.35 -3.70 1.60
CA SER A 13 -8.22 -4.39 0.31
C SER A 13 -6.73 -4.56 -0.03
N SER A 14 -6.39 -5.69 -0.65
CA SER A 14 -5.02 -6.00 -1.06
C SER A 14 -4.72 -5.49 -2.47
N PHE A 15 -3.52 -4.95 -2.63
CA PHE A 15 -3.02 -4.42 -3.90
C PHE A 15 -1.57 -4.84 -4.13
N ASP A 16 -1.24 -5.11 -5.38
CA ASP A 16 0.12 -5.32 -5.85
C ASP A 16 0.66 -4.04 -6.51
N LEU A 17 1.95 -3.78 -6.31
CA LEU A 17 2.68 -2.69 -6.94
C LEU A 17 4.15 -3.08 -7.19
N ALA A 18 4.82 -2.35 -8.07
CA ALA A 18 6.26 -2.46 -8.26
C ALA A 18 6.92 -1.09 -8.18
N CYS A 19 8.10 -1.02 -7.58
CA CYS A 19 8.92 0.20 -7.51
C CYS A 19 10.42 -0.11 -7.67
N SER A 20 11.22 0.91 -7.98
CA SER A 20 12.67 0.77 -7.93
C SER A 20 13.19 0.67 -6.49
N PHE A 21 14.43 0.22 -6.31
CA PHE A 21 15.05 0.16 -4.98
C PHE A 21 15.16 1.53 -4.32
N SER A 22 15.44 2.58 -5.10
CA SER A 22 15.53 3.95 -4.59
C SER A 22 14.20 4.50 -4.11
N GLU A 23 13.08 3.96 -4.61
CA GLU A 23 11.73 4.37 -4.22
C GLU A 23 11.21 3.59 -3.00
N LEU A 24 11.68 2.36 -2.78
CA LEU A 24 11.17 1.42 -1.75
C LEU A 24 10.99 2.07 -0.38
N ALA A 25 12.01 2.75 0.13
CA ALA A 25 11.98 3.34 1.46
C ALA A 25 10.85 4.38 1.60
N LEU A 26 10.71 5.25 0.59
CA LEU A 26 9.67 6.27 0.57
C LEU A 26 8.27 5.67 0.35
N VAL A 27 8.15 4.61 -0.45
CA VAL A 27 6.90 3.87 -0.63
C VAL A 27 6.42 3.30 0.72
N LYS A 28 7.32 2.68 1.50
CA LYS A 28 6.99 2.15 2.84
C LYS A 28 6.56 3.25 3.80
N VAL A 29 7.19 4.44 3.76
CA VAL A 29 6.79 5.60 4.56
C VAL A 29 5.36 6.04 4.21
N ARG A 30 5.05 6.24 2.91
CA ARG A 30 3.70 6.66 2.48
C ARG A 30 2.62 5.65 2.84
N LEU A 31 2.94 4.36 2.73
CA LEU A 31 2.04 3.30 3.16
C LEU A 31 1.74 3.38 4.68
N ALA A 32 2.78 3.55 5.50
CA ALA A 32 2.66 3.62 6.95
C ALA A 32 1.89 4.87 7.43
N GLU A 33 2.12 6.04 6.80
CA GLU A 33 1.39 7.29 7.08
C GLU A 33 -0.13 7.15 6.91
N LEU A 34 -0.56 6.22 6.05
CA LEU A 34 -1.96 5.97 5.71
C LEU A 34 -2.52 4.70 6.35
N ASN A 35 -1.90 4.22 7.44
CA ASN A 35 -2.31 3.00 8.15
C ASN A 35 -2.39 1.74 7.25
N GLY A 36 -1.63 1.74 6.15
CA GLY A 36 -1.48 0.61 5.26
C GLY A 36 -0.47 -0.41 5.81
N VAL A 37 -0.58 -1.64 5.33
CA VAL A 37 0.21 -2.79 5.78
C VAL A 37 0.97 -3.36 4.59
N LEU A 38 2.28 -3.57 4.76
CA LEU A 38 3.07 -4.36 3.81
C LEU A 38 2.82 -5.85 4.09
N GLN A 39 2.26 -6.57 3.13
CA GLN A 39 1.97 -8.00 3.25
C GLN A 39 3.18 -8.85 2.79
N SER A 40 3.82 -8.46 1.69
CA SER A 40 5.03 -9.13 1.21
C SER A 40 5.87 -8.22 0.31
N GLU A 41 7.16 -8.53 0.22
CA GLU A 41 8.09 -7.90 -0.71
C GLU A 41 8.98 -8.95 -1.38
N ALA A 42 9.22 -8.79 -2.67
CA ALA A 42 10.08 -9.64 -3.48
C ALA A 42 11.07 -8.77 -4.25
N PHE A 43 12.36 -8.99 -3.99
CA PHE A 43 13.45 -8.30 -4.66
C PHE A 43 13.77 -9.01 -5.97
N THR A 44 13.70 -8.27 -7.07
CA THR A 44 13.93 -8.76 -8.44
C THR A 44 15.14 -8.05 -9.05
N ALA A 45 15.57 -8.45 -10.24
CA ALA A 45 16.65 -7.74 -10.95
C ALA A 45 16.31 -6.25 -11.26
N ASN A 46 15.02 -5.90 -11.32
CA ASN A 46 14.57 -4.60 -11.79
C ASN A 46 13.99 -3.70 -10.68
N GLY A 47 14.02 -4.15 -9.42
CA GLY A 47 13.41 -3.45 -8.30
C GLY A 47 12.65 -4.40 -7.37
N VAL A 48 11.61 -3.88 -6.74
CA VAL A 48 10.83 -4.60 -5.72
C VAL A 48 9.39 -4.71 -6.17
N GLN A 49 8.86 -5.94 -6.13
CA GLN A 49 7.43 -6.19 -6.21
C GLN A 49 6.89 -6.30 -4.80
N MET A 50 5.76 -5.65 -4.53
CA MET A 50 5.21 -5.55 -3.19
C MET A 50 3.72 -5.83 -3.22
N ARG A 51 3.25 -6.51 -2.18
CA ARG A 51 1.83 -6.63 -1.88
C ARG A 51 1.52 -5.85 -0.62
N ILE A 52 0.51 -5.01 -0.68
CA ILE A 52 0.08 -4.14 0.42
C ILE A 52 -1.40 -4.34 0.70
N ALA A 53 -1.84 -3.97 1.90
CA ALA A 53 -3.25 -3.86 2.24
C ALA A 53 -3.54 -2.46 2.79
N ILE A 54 -4.60 -1.81 2.31
CA ILE A 54 -4.98 -0.47 2.74
C ILE A 54 -6.51 -0.32 2.79
N GLY A 55 -7.00 0.52 3.69
CA GLY A 55 -8.42 0.86 3.76
C GLY A 55 -8.85 1.68 2.53
N PRO A 56 -10.08 1.51 2.02
CA PRO A 56 -10.58 2.22 0.85
C PRO A 56 -10.55 3.75 1.02
N GLU A 57 -10.70 4.25 2.25
CA GLU A 57 -10.64 5.67 2.59
C GLU A 57 -9.28 6.33 2.30
N HIS A 58 -8.22 5.53 2.19
CA HIS A 58 -6.86 6.00 1.95
C HIS A 58 -6.32 5.63 0.56
N LEU A 59 -7.07 4.86 -0.24
CA LEU A 59 -6.62 4.36 -1.53
C LEU A 59 -6.26 5.49 -2.51
N ASP A 60 -7.16 6.46 -2.70
CA ASP A 60 -6.94 7.59 -3.62
C ASP A 60 -5.80 8.51 -3.17
N ALA A 61 -5.58 8.62 -1.85
CA ALA A 61 -4.48 9.39 -1.30
C ALA A 61 -3.14 8.68 -1.59
N LEU A 62 -3.07 7.37 -1.33
CA LEU A 62 -1.88 6.58 -1.60
C LEU A 62 -1.54 6.60 -3.10
N GLN A 63 -2.51 6.39 -3.99
CA GLN A 63 -2.28 6.43 -5.44
C GLN A 63 -1.68 7.75 -5.89
N ARG A 64 -2.20 8.89 -5.41
CA ARG A 64 -1.66 10.22 -5.74
C ARG A 64 -0.25 10.43 -5.20
N GLN A 65 0.03 10.01 -3.97
CA GLN A 65 1.37 10.11 -3.38
C GLN A 65 2.39 9.27 -4.16
N LEU A 66 2.04 8.03 -4.52
CA LEU A 66 2.91 7.13 -5.28
C LEU A 66 3.13 7.62 -6.71
N ALA A 67 2.11 8.16 -7.37
CA ALA A 67 2.24 8.80 -8.67
C ALA A 67 3.17 10.01 -8.61
N GLY A 68 3.02 10.88 -7.61
CA GLY A 68 3.91 12.03 -7.42
C GLY A 68 5.36 11.61 -7.16
N LEU A 69 5.56 10.60 -6.31
CA LEU A 69 6.88 10.07 -5.94
C LEU A 69 7.63 9.46 -7.14
N SER A 70 6.91 8.74 -8.00
CA SER A 70 7.51 7.96 -9.09
C SER A 70 7.40 8.61 -10.47
N ARG A 71 6.82 9.82 -10.54
CA ARG A 71 6.39 10.49 -11.78
C ARG A 71 5.41 9.62 -12.59
N GLY A 72 4.47 8.98 -11.90
CA GLY A 72 3.36 8.21 -12.46
C GLY A 72 3.68 6.76 -12.79
N ARG A 73 4.85 6.23 -12.41
CA ARG A 73 5.28 4.87 -12.76
C ARG A 73 4.72 3.79 -11.83
N ILE A 74 4.57 4.10 -10.54
CA ILE A 74 4.02 3.17 -9.56
C ILE A 74 2.50 3.20 -9.67
N LEU A 75 1.91 2.04 -9.97
CA LEU A 75 0.47 1.83 -10.06
C LEU A 75 0.04 0.76 -9.06
N LEU A 76 -1.08 0.97 -8.39
CA LEU A 76 -1.71 -0.06 -7.55
C LEU A 76 -2.60 -0.94 -8.43
N GLN A 77 -2.45 -2.25 -8.32
CA GLN A 77 -3.27 -3.24 -9.02
C GLN A 77 -4.02 -4.07 -7.98
N GLY A 78 -5.35 -4.18 -8.10
CA GLY A 78 -6.11 -5.02 -7.17
C GLY A 78 -5.70 -6.48 -7.29
N VAL A 79 -5.51 -7.16 -6.16
CA VAL A 79 -5.24 -8.60 -6.18
C VAL A 79 -6.55 -9.30 -6.53
N THR A 80 -6.57 -9.98 -7.69
CA THR A 80 -7.68 -10.87 -8.03
C THR A 80 -7.34 -12.23 -7.46
N ASP A 81 -7.91 -12.59 -6.31
CA ASP A 81 -7.91 -13.98 -5.87
C ASP A 81 -8.71 -14.77 -6.91
N ALA A 82 -8.04 -15.68 -7.61
CA ALA A 82 -8.61 -16.54 -8.65
C ALA A 82 -9.24 -17.80 -8.04
#